data_AF-A0A1X7GZ16-F1
#
_entry.id   AF-A0A1X7GZ16-F1
#
_cell.length_a   1.000
_cell.length_b   1.000
_cell.length_c   1.000
_cell.angle_alpha   90.00
_cell.angle_beta   90.00
_cell.angle_gamma   90.00
#
_symmetry.space_group_name_H-M   'P 1'
#
loop_
_entity.id
_entity.type
_entity.pdbx_description
1 polymer ?
#
loop_
_entity_poly.entity_id
_entity_poly.type
_entity_poly.pdbx_seq_one_letter_code
_entity_poly.pdbx_strand_id
1 'polypeptide(L)' 'MMRIVNLGRTGLFVAMRGGVLTSLGGRSHWRSADDVRRAAQAENIPVSDLVVRTMP' A
#
# COMPACT_ATOMS: atom_id res chain seq x y z
N MET A 1 0.86 -7.87 9.51
CA MET A 1 1.83 -7.01 8.81
C MET A 1 1.14 -6.31 7.64
N MET A 2 1.39 -5.02 7.42
CA MET A 2 0.88 -4.28 6.27
C MET A 2 1.74 -4.57 5.04
N ARG A 3 1.13 -4.70 3.86
CA ARG A 3 1.81 -4.91 2.58
C ARG A 3 1.39 -3.84 1.59
N ILE A 4 2.33 -3.40 0.77
CA ILE A 4 2.04 -2.53 -0.37
C ILE A 4 1.82 -3.41 -1.59
N VAL A 5 0.73 -3.16 -2.32
CA VAL A 5 0.40 -3.88 -3.54
C VAL A 5 0.32 -2.88 -4.70
N ASN A 6 1.11 -3.10 -5.74
CA ASN A 6 1.00 -2.42 -7.03
C ASN A 6 -0.03 -3.15 -7.90
N LEU A 7 -1.12 -2.45 -8.22
CA LEU A 7 -2.15 -2.87 -9.15
C LEU A 7 -1.62 -2.69 -10.58
N GLY A 8 -1.05 -3.76 -11.13
CA GLY A 8 -0.28 -3.71 -12.38
C GLY A 8 -1.02 -3.10 -13.56
N ARG A 9 -2.34 -3.28 -13.65
CA ARG A 9 -3.18 -2.74 -14.74
C ARG A 9 -3.40 -1.22 -14.65
N THR A 10 -3.45 -0.66 -13.45
CA THR A 10 -3.72 0.77 -13.23
C THR A 10 -2.48 1.56 -12.82
N GLY A 11 -1.42 0.87 -12.39
CA GLY A 11 -0.23 1.48 -11.79
C GLY A 11 -0.48 2.08 -10.40
N LEU A 12 -1.66 1.84 -9.81
CA LEU A 12 -2.00 2.33 -8.47
C LEU A 12 -1.38 1.43 -7.40
N PHE A 13 -1.06 2.04 -6.26
CA PHE A 13 -0.56 1.33 -5.09
C PHE A 13 -1.63 1.33 -4.02
N VAL A 14 -1.80 0.21 -3.33
CA VAL A 14 -2.74 0.06 -2.21
C VAL A 14 -2.06 -0.57 -1.01
N ALA A 15 -2.58 -0.30 0.19
CA ALA A 15 -2.12 -0.93 1.41
C ALA A 15 -3.08 -2.06 1.80
N MET A 16 -2.53 -3.24 2.11
CA MET A 16 -3.31 -4.40 2.55
C MET A 16 -2.81 -4.92 3.89
N ARG A 17 -3.75 -5.22 4.79
CA ARG A 17 -3.48 -5.87 6.08
C ARG A 17 -4.34 -7.12 6.19
N GLY A 18 -3.71 -8.28 6.32
CA GLY A 18 -4.44 -9.55 6.45
C GLY A 18 -5.32 -9.89 5.24
N GLY A 19 -4.93 -9.46 4.04
CA GLY A 19 -5.70 -9.68 2.81
C GLY A 19 -6.82 -8.67 2.55
N VAL A 20 -7.02 -7.69 3.45
CA VAL A 20 -8.05 -6.66 3.31
C VAL A 20 -7.41 -5.32 2.95
N LEU A 21 -8.04 -4.60 2.02
CA LEU A 21 -7.69 -3.22 1.67
C LEU A 21 -7.81 -2.32 2.91
N THR A 22 -6.77 -1.55 3.20
CA THR A 22 -6.72 -0.67 4.37
C THR A 22 -6.51 0.77 3.92
N SER A 23 -7.23 1.69 4.56
CA SER A 23 -7.03 3.12 4.37
C SER A 23 -5.92 3.64 5.29
N LEU A 24 -5.09 4.54 4.78
CA LEU A 24 -4.11 5.31 5.53
C LEU A 24 -4.32 6.80 5.24
N GLY A 25 -4.36 7.65 6.27
CA GLY A 25 -4.56 9.09 6.14
C GLY A 25 -5.83 9.46 5.36
N GLY A 26 -6.89 8.64 5.50
CA GLY A 26 -8.16 8.80 4.77
C GLY A 26 -8.10 8.42 3.28
N ARG A 27 -6.98 7.90 2.77
CA ARG A 27 -6.83 7.43 1.39
C ARG A 27 -6.66 5.92 1.35
N SER A 28 -7.17 5.29 0.29
CA SER A 28 -7.07 3.84 0.06
C SER A 28 -6.16 3.46 -1.12
N HIS A 29 -5.69 4.46 -1.88
CA HIS A 29 -4.83 4.26 -3.04
C HIS A 29 -3.85 5.43 -3.23
N TRP A 30 -2.71 5.14 -3.84
CA TRP A 30 -1.61 6.07 -4.09
C TRP A 30 -1.01 5.86 -5.48
N ARG A 31 -0.19 6.81 -5.92
CA ARG A 31 0.50 6.77 -7.22
C ARG A 31 1.92 6.21 -7.14
N SER A 32 2.46 6.01 -5.94
CA SER A 32 3.78 5.43 -5.71
C SER A 32 3.79 4.59 -4.43
N ALA A 33 4.71 3.63 -4.35
CA ALA A 33 4.93 2.86 -3.12
C ALA A 33 5.45 3.75 -1.97
N ASP A 34 6.25 4.77 -2.28
CA ASP A 34 6.81 5.68 -1.28
C ASP A 34 5.75 6.54 -0.61
N ASP A 35 4.71 6.95 -1.34
CA ASP A 35 3.57 7.64 -0.75
C ASP A 35 2.81 6.74 0.25
N VAL A 36 2.69 5.43 -0.06
CA VAL A 36 2.11 4.47 0.89
C VAL A 36 2.98 4.32 2.13
N ARG A 37 4.31 4.24 1.96
CA ARG A 37 5.25 4.16 3.09
C ARG A 37 5.17 5.38 3.99
N ARG A 38 5.13 6.58 3.40
CA ARG A 38 4.99 7.84 4.15
C ARG A 38 3.66 7.89 4.91
N ALA A 39 2.56 7.48 4.28
CA ALA A 39 1.26 7.41 4.95
C ALA A 39 1.25 6.43 6.12
N ALA A 40 1.87 5.25 5.95
CA ALA A 40 1.98 4.26 7.02
C ALA A 40 2.91 4.72 8.16
N GLN A 41 4.01 5.39 7.83
CA GLN A 41 4.93 5.99 8.81
C GLN A 41 4.24 7.06 9.65
N ALA A 42 3.42 7.92 9.03
CA ALA A 42 2.66 8.94 9.75
C ALA A 42 1.71 8.34 10.80
N GLU A 43 1.27 7.09 10.62
CA GLU A 43 0.42 6.35 11.55
C GLU A 43 1.19 5.36 12.44
N ASN A 44 2.53 5.34 12.37
CA ASN A 44 3.39 4.36 13.05
C ASN A 44 3.03 2.90 12.73
N ILE A 45 2.58 2.63 11.51
CA ILE A 45 2.21 1.28 11.06
C ILE A 45 3.41 0.62 10.37
N PRO A 46 3.88 -0.55 10.85
CA PRO A 46 4.96 -1.28 10.20
C PRO A 46 4.50 -1.88 8.87
N VAL A 47 5.27 -1.60 7.82
CA VAL A 47 5.04 -2.07 6.45
C VAL A 47 6.12 -3.06 6.05
N SER A 48 5.74 -4.10 5.30
CA SER A 48 6.69 -5.02 4.69
C SER A 48 7.52 -4.32 3.61
N ASP A 49 8.83 -4.63 3.57
CA ASP A 49 9.74 -4.15 2.53
C ASP A 49 9.37 -4.66 1.13
N LEU A 50 8.67 -5.80 1.06
CA LEU A 50 8.22 -6.40 -0.18
C LEU A 50 6.97 -5.70 -0.71
N VAL A 51 7.11 -5.09 -1.89
CA VAL A 51 5.96 -4.63 -2.69
C VAL A 51 5.50 -5.78 -3.59
N VAL A 52 4.24 -6.17 -3.46
CA VAL A 52 3.63 -7.21 -4.29
C VAL A 52 3.05 -6.55 -5.54
N ARG A 53 3.14 -7.19 -6.71
CA ARG A 53 2.54 -6.70 -7.96
C ARG A 53 1.49 -7.68 -8.46
N THR A 54 0.32 -7.18 -8.87
CA THR A 54 -0.69 -8.02 -9.55
C THR A 54 -0.31 -8.22 -11.02
N MET A 55 -0.75 -9.34 -11.60
CA MET A 55 -0.64 -9.52 -13.05
C MET A 55 -1.41 -8.40 -13.80
N PRO A 56 -0.94 -7.99 -15.00
CA PRO A 56 -1.64 -7.01 -15.83
C PRO A 56 -3.06 -7.45 -16.22
#